data_AF-A0A5C9CVT7-F1
#
_entry.id   AF-A0A5C9CVT7-F1
#
_cell.length_a   1.000
_cell.length_b   1.000
_cell.length_c   1.000
_cell.angle_alpha   90.00
_cell.angle_beta   90.00
_cell.angle_gamma   90.00
#
_symmetry.space_group_name_H-M   'P 1'
#
loop_
_entity.id
_entity.type
_entity.pdbx_description
1 polymer ?
#
loop_
_entity_poly.entity_id
_entity_poly.type
_entity_poly.pdbx_seq_one_letter_code
_entity_poly.pdbx_strand_id
1 'polypeptide(L)'
;MAMNIPNRHEVPEEYRWNLASLFPSEEAFKKSLELFKSLQGKIDGFKASFAQDPQRLRESLAFYAEYLGLDERLGHYAHLRMTEDEGEAKNRARFARYLDISTKGQGAWAWLNPAIQSMGDNFLERCIVKEEFSNFRVFLVKLKRMKP
;
A
#
# COMPACT_ATOMS: atom_id res chain seq x y z
N MET A 1 30.02 0.52 -37.62
CA MET A 1 30.51 0.30 -36.25
C MET A 1 29.35 -0.25 -35.44
N ALA A 2 29.52 -1.37 -34.75
CA ALA A 2 28.48 -1.88 -33.86
C ALA A 2 28.34 -0.93 -32.66
N MET A 3 27.13 -0.44 -32.42
CA MET A 3 26.83 0.42 -31.27
C MET A 3 26.82 -0.47 -30.03
N ASN A 4 27.83 -0.35 -29.17
CA ASN A 4 27.91 -1.12 -27.94
C ASN A 4 26.86 -0.60 -26.95
N ILE A 5 25.85 -1.40 -26.66
CA ILE A 5 24.79 -1.06 -25.70
C ILE A 5 25.31 -1.46 -24.30
N PRO A 6 25.47 -0.52 -23.36
CA PRO A 6 25.98 -0.84 -22.03
C PRO A 6 24.95 -1.67 -21.24
N ASN A 7 25.45 -2.59 -20.43
CA ASN A 7 24.65 -3.24 -19.39
C ASN A 7 24.27 -2.22 -18.30
N ARG A 8 23.20 -2.49 -17.55
CA ARG A 8 22.72 -1.56 -16.52
C ARG A 8 23.78 -1.20 -15.49
N HIS A 9 24.62 -2.16 -15.10
CA HIS A 9 25.67 -1.96 -14.10
C HIS A 9 26.86 -1.12 -14.63
N GLU A 10 26.96 -0.91 -15.95
CA GLU A 10 28.00 -0.11 -16.61
C GLU A 10 27.59 1.37 -16.76
N VAL A 11 26.31 1.70 -16.62
CA VAL A 11 25.80 3.09 -16.70
C VAL A 11 26.31 3.91 -15.52
N PRO A 12 26.91 5.11 -15.67
CA PRO A 12 27.35 5.92 -14.53
C PRO A 12 26.21 6.27 -13.55
N GLU A 13 26.49 6.36 -12.25
CA GLU A 13 25.48 6.57 -11.21
C GLU A 13 24.70 7.87 -11.38
N GLU A 14 25.34 8.93 -11.87
CA GLU A 14 24.70 10.22 -12.20
C GLU A 14 23.57 10.12 -13.24
N TYR A 15 23.58 9.07 -14.07
CA TYR A 15 22.54 8.77 -15.06
C TYR A 15 21.57 7.67 -14.57
N ARG A 16 21.64 7.29 -13.30
CA ARG A 16 20.68 6.37 -12.66
C ARG A 16 19.74 7.17 -11.77
N TRP A 17 18.48 6.76 -11.69
CA TRP A 17 17.57 7.30 -10.69
C TRP A 17 18.07 6.97 -9.27
N ASN A 18 17.81 7.88 -8.33
CA ASN A 18 18.12 7.68 -6.92
C ASN A 18 16.85 7.26 -6.18
N LEU A 19 16.83 6.03 -5.67
CA LEU A 19 15.69 5.49 -4.93
C LEU A 19 15.84 5.59 -3.40
N ALA A 20 16.86 6.29 -2.89
CA ALA A 20 17.12 6.41 -1.45
C ALA A 20 15.99 7.09 -0.67
N SER A 21 15.20 7.96 -1.32
CA SER A 21 13.99 8.55 -0.74
C SER A 21 12.90 7.52 -0.46
N LEU A 22 12.83 6.44 -1.26
CA LEU A 22 11.95 5.30 -1.02
C LEU A 22 12.60 4.35 -0.02
N PHE A 23 13.78 3.80 -0.30
CA PHE A 23 14.54 3.01 0.68
C PHE A 23 16.04 3.26 0.50
N PRO A 24 16.77 3.59 1.57
CA PRO A 24 18.19 3.92 1.49
C PRO A 24 19.07 2.72 1.15
N SER A 25 18.57 1.49 1.36
CA SER A 25 19.29 0.27 1.01
C SER A 25 18.34 -0.90 0.76
N GLU A 26 18.88 -1.99 0.21
CA GLU A 26 18.13 -3.24 0.04
C GLU A 26 17.71 -3.85 1.38
N GLU A 27 18.51 -3.72 2.43
CA GLU A 27 18.21 -4.17 3.78
C GLU A 27 17.05 -3.38 4.39
N ALA A 28 17.00 -2.07 4.16
CA ALA A 28 15.88 -1.23 4.59
C ALA A 28 14.58 -1.68 3.91
N PHE A 29 14.62 -1.91 2.59
CA PHE A 29 13.48 -2.47 1.85
C PHE A 29 13.05 -3.84 2.42
N LYS A 30 14.00 -4.77 2.64
CA LYS A 30 13.69 -6.11 3.18
C LYS A 30 13.03 -6.04 4.55
N LYS A 31 13.54 -5.19 5.46
CA LYS A 31 12.94 -4.97 6.79
C LYS A 31 11.52 -4.42 6.68
N SER A 32 11.29 -3.45 5.81
CA SER A 32 9.97 -2.88 5.59
C SER A 32 9.00 -3.87 4.94
N LEU A 33 9.49 -4.76 4.07
CA LEU A 33 8.67 -5.83 3.48
C LEU A 33 8.22 -6.85 4.52
N GLU A 34 9.10 -7.24 5.46
CA GLU A 34 8.71 -8.11 6.57
C GLU A 34 7.75 -7.43 7.55
N LEU A 35 7.95 -6.13 7.82
CA LEU A 35 6.99 -5.34 8.59
C LEU A 35 5.62 -5.36 7.90
N PHE A 36 5.57 -5.06 6.59
CA PHE A 36 4.34 -5.05 5.80
C PHE A 36 3.60 -6.38 5.88
N LYS A 37 4.32 -7.50 5.73
CA LYS A 37 3.77 -8.85 5.93
C LYS A 37 3.21 -9.04 7.34
N SER A 38 3.93 -8.59 8.38
CA SER A 38 3.48 -8.74 9.77
C SER A 38 2.20 -7.93 10.08
N LEU A 39 2.01 -6.78 9.44
CA LEU A 39 0.81 -5.95 9.63
C LEU A 39 -0.47 -6.65 9.15
N GLN A 40 -0.36 -7.60 8.21
CA GLN A 40 -1.50 -8.36 7.71
C GLN A 40 -2.20 -9.15 8.82
N GLY A 41 -1.44 -9.66 9.79
CA GLY A 41 -1.99 -10.38 10.95
C GLY A 41 -2.86 -9.50 11.87
N LYS A 42 -2.81 -8.18 11.73
CA LYS A 42 -3.64 -7.25 12.51
C LYS A 42 -4.98 -6.93 11.83
N ILE A 43 -5.12 -7.20 10.53
CA ILE A 43 -6.28 -6.79 9.72
C ILE A 43 -7.58 -7.40 10.26
N ASP A 44 -7.59 -8.69 10.57
CA ASP A 44 -8.78 -9.38 11.05
C ASP A 44 -9.30 -8.81 12.39
N GLY A 45 -8.43 -8.27 13.23
CA GLY A 45 -8.81 -7.62 14.49
C GLY A 45 -9.69 -6.39 14.29
N PHE A 46 -9.51 -5.68 13.16
CA PHE A 46 -10.35 -4.53 12.83
C PHE A 46 -11.75 -4.97 12.36
N LYS A 47 -11.86 -6.10 11.65
CA LYS A 47 -13.15 -6.58 11.10
C LYS A 47 -14.23 -6.75 12.17
N ALA A 48 -13.88 -7.23 13.35
CA ALA A 48 -14.82 -7.47 14.44
C ALA A 48 -15.33 -6.19 15.14
N SER A 49 -14.55 -5.11 15.12
CA SER A 49 -14.83 -3.88 15.89
C SER A 49 -15.09 -2.63 15.03
N PHE A 50 -14.89 -2.73 13.72
CA PHE A 50 -14.90 -1.64 12.74
C PHE A 50 -16.08 -0.66 12.83
N ALA A 51 -17.29 -1.18 13.10
CA ALA A 51 -18.54 -0.42 13.02
C ALA A 51 -19.18 -0.12 14.38
N GLN A 52 -18.47 -0.38 15.49
CA GLN A 52 -19.05 -0.22 16.84
C GLN A 52 -19.33 1.25 17.17
N ASP A 53 -18.42 2.15 16.78
CA ASP A 53 -18.54 3.58 17.01
C ASP A 53 -17.64 4.38 16.03
N PRO A 54 -17.78 5.72 15.95
CA PRO A 54 -16.95 6.54 15.07
C PRO A 54 -15.45 6.46 15.37
N GLN A 55 -15.05 6.29 16.63
CA GLN A 55 -13.63 6.21 16.99
C GLN A 55 -13.00 4.94 16.42
N ARG A 56 -13.69 3.79 16.51
CA ARG A 56 -13.24 2.52 15.92
C ARG A 56 -13.17 2.57 14.39
N LEU A 57 -14.13 3.21 13.76
CA LEU A 57 -14.08 3.45 12.31
C LEU A 57 -12.84 4.27 11.94
N ARG A 58 -12.59 5.38 12.65
CA ARG A 58 -11.44 6.25 12.41
C ARG A 58 -10.10 5.52 12.60
N GLU A 59 -9.96 4.75 13.69
CA GLU A 59 -8.77 3.94 13.96
C GLU A 59 -8.49 2.93 12.85
N SER A 60 -9.54 2.28 12.35
CA SER A 60 -9.44 1.32 11.26
C SER A 60 -9.04 1.98 9.94
N LEU A 61 -9.61 3.16 9.63
CA LEU A 61 -9.26 3.92 8.43
C LEU A 61 -7.83 4.47 8.49
N ALA A 62 -7.36 4.89 9.68
CA ALA A 62 -6.00 5.33 9.89
C ALA A 62 -5.01 4.18 9.65
N PHE A 63 -5.27 3.01 10.25
CA PHE A 63 -4.44 1.83 10.01
C PHE A 63 -4.45 1.39 8.55
N TYR A 64 -5.63 1.42 7.90
CA TYR A 64 -5.74 1.11 6.48
C TYR A 64 -4.91 2.08 5.60
N ALA A 65 -4.96 3.38 5.89
CA ALA A 65 -4.19 4.39 5.17
C ALA A 65 -2.67 4.21 5.36
N GLU A 66 -2.20 3.95 6.59
CA GLU A 66 -0.80 3.63 6.87
C GLU A 66 -0.34 2.36 6.13
N TYR A 67 -1.18 1.33 6.14
CA TYR A 67 -0.93 0.08 5.43
C TYR A 67 -0.79 0.30 3.91
N LEU A 68 -1.72 1.05 3.30
CA LEU A 68 -1.67 1.39 1.87
C LEU A 68 -0.44 2.24 1.52
N GLY A 69 -0.07 3.20 2.36
CA GLY A 69 1.13 4.01 2.13
C GLY A 69 2.41 3.18 2.12
N LEU A 70 2.50 2.17 2.99
CA LEU A 70 3.63 1.23 3.00
C LEU A 70 3.60 0.30 1.77
N ASP A 71 2.43 -0.22 1.39
CA ASP A 71 2.25 -1.04 0.18
C ASP A 71 2.72 -0.29 -1.06
N GLU A 72 2.25 0.95 -1.23
CA GLU A 72 2.61 1.81 -2.36
C GLU A 72 4.12 2.07 -2.42
N ARG A 73 4.73 2.46 -1.29
CA ARG A 73 6.17 2.73 -1.22
C ARG A 73 7.01 1.50 -1.57
N LEU A 74 6.62 0.32 -1.06
CA LEU A 74 7.28 -0.95 -1.36
C LEU A 74 7.13 -1.33 -2.84
N GLY A 75 5.93 -1.16 -3.39
CA GLY A 75 5.61 -1.47 -4.77
C GLY A 75 6.40 -0.62 -5.75
N HIS A 76 6.42 0.70 -5.55
CA HIS A 76 7.19 1.62 -6.37
C HIS A 76 8.68 1.28 -6.35
N TYR A 77 9.25 1.03 -5.18
CA TYR A 77 10.67 0.64 -5.10
C TYR A 77 10.95 -0.68 -5.82
N ALA A 78 10.15 -1.72 -5.55
CA ALA A 78 10.37 -3.04 -6.14
C ALA A 78 10.20 -3.02 -7.66
N HIS A 79 9.19 -2.29 -8.15
CA HIS A 79 8.91 -2.11 -9.58
C HIS A 79 10.02 -1.31 -10.27
N LEU A 80 10.42 -0.16 -9.73
CA LEU A 80 11.51 0.65 -10.30
C LEU A 80 12.84 -0.11 -10.35
N ARG A 81 13.17 -0.90 -9.31
CA ARG A 81 14.35 -1.76 -9.36
C ARG A 81 14.23 -2.88 -10.39
N MET A 82 13.01 -3.35 -10.71
CA MET A 82 12.78 -4.30 -11.80
C MET A 82 13.01 -3.68 -13.17
N THR A 83 12.49 -2.47 -13.39
CA THR A 83 12.60 -1.79 -14.69
C THR A 83 13.99 -1.21 -14.96
N GLU A 84 14.88 -1.15 -13.95
CA GLU A 84 16.31 -0.87 -14.15
C GLU A 84 16.98 -1.88 -15.09
N ASP A 85 16.61 -3.15 -14.96
CA ASP A 85 17.12 -4.27 -15.73
C ASP A 85 16.17 -5.46 -15.55
N GLU A 86 15.23 -5.61 -16.49
CA GLU A 86 14.26 -6.70 -16.46
C GLU A 86 14.91 -8.06 -16.74
N GLY A 87 16.13 -8.09 -17.27
CA GLY A 87 16.95 -9.28 -17.46
C GLY A 87 17.52 -9.85 -16.15
N GLU A 88 17.60 -9.05 -15.08
CA GLU A 88 18.09 -9.50 -13.78
C GLU A 88 17.04 -10.31 -12.99
N ALA A 89 17.32 -11.60 -12.82
CA ALA A 89 16.61 -12.50 -11.91
C ALA A 89 16.43 -11.96 -10.48
N LYS A 90 17.43 -11.30 -9.87
CA LYS A 90 17.27 -10.74 -8.51
C LYS A 90 16.20 -9.66 -8.44
N ASN A 91 16.12 -8.82 -9.47
CA ASN A 91 15.13 -7.76 -9.52
C ASN A 91 13.72 -8.32 -9.72
N ARG A 92 13.57 -9.29 -10.64
CA ARG A 92 12.30 -10.00 -10.83
C ARG A 92 11.85 -10.73 -9.55
N ALA A 93 12.78 -11.40 -8.86
CA ALA A 93 12.49 -12.09 -7.60
C ALA A 93 12.05 -11.11 -6.49
N ARG A 94 12.68 -9.92 -6.41
CA ARG A 94 12.28 -8.86 -5.48
C ARG A 94 10.83 -8.43 -5.72
N PHE A 95 10.49 -8.13 -6.97
CA PHE A 95 9.14 -7.72 -7.34
C PHE A 95 8.11 -8.82 -7.10
N ALA A 96 8.42 -10.06 -7.49
CA ALA A 96 7.54 -11.21 -7.26
C ALA A 96 7.22 -11.43 -5.77
N ARG A 97 8.23 -11.29 -4.89
CA ARG A 97 8.03 -11.42 -3.44
C ARG A 97 7.14 -10.29 -2.88
N TYR A 98 7.35 -9.06 -3.32
CA TYR A 98 6.46 -7.95 -2.97
C TYR A 98 5.03 -8.23 -3.42
N LEU A 99 4.85 -8.63 -4.68
CA LEU A 99 3.55 -8.87 -5.29
C LEU A 99 2.76 -9.99 -4.58
N ASP A 100 3.42 -11.09 -4.19
CA ASP A 100 2.81 -12.16 -3.40
C ASP A 100 2.26 -11.64 -2.06
N ILE A 101 3.04 -10.86 -1.33
CA ILE A 101 2.64 -10.29 -0.05
C ILE A 101 1.51 -9.26 -0.25
N SER A 102 1.65 -8.35 -1.23
CA SER A 102 0.64 -7.33 -1.53
C SER A 102 -0.71 -7.96 -1.90
N THR A 103 -0.71 -8.98 -2.77
CA THR A 103 -1.94 -9.70 -3.17
C THR A 103 -2.66 -10.33 -1.98
N LYS A 104 -1.92 -10.97 -1.06
CA LYS A 104 -2.49 -11.53 0.18
C LYS A 104 -3.11 -10.45 1.05
N GLY A 105 -2.42 -9.31 1.16
CA GLY A 105 -2.91 -8.13 1.88
C GLY A 105 -4.19 -7.55 1.30
N GLN A 106 -4.28 -7.44 -0.03
CA GLN A 106 -5.50 -6.98 -0.71
C GLN A 106 -6.68 -7.91 -0.43
N GLY A 107 -6.45 -9.23 -0.46
CA GLY A 107 -7.45 -10.23 -0.06
C GLY A 107 -7.91 -10.04 1.39
N ALA A 108 -6.98 -9.84 2.32
CA ALA A 108 -7.29 -9.59 3.73
C ALA A 108 -8.10 -8.30 3.94
N TRP A 109 -7.92 -7.27 3.11
CA TRP A 109 -8.66 -6.01 3.18
C TRP A 109 -9.97 -5.98 2.39
N ALA A 110 -10.28 -7.00 1.60
CA ALA A 110 -11.42 -7.01 0.67
C ALA A 110 -12.79 -6.81 1.36
N TRP A 111 -12.89 -7.06 2.67
CA TRP A 111 -14.11 -6.85 3.46
C TRP A 111 -14.41 -5.38 3.77
N LEU A 112 -13.40 -4.49 3.76
CA LEU A 112 -13.53 -3.14 4.30
C LEU A 112 -14.53 -2.29 3.51
N ASN A 113 -14.41 -2.24 2.18
CA ASN A 113 -15.28 -1.44 1.33
C ASN A 113 -16.75 -1.89 1.42
N PRO A 114 -17.07 -3.20 1.28
CA PRO A 114 -18.43 -3.69 1.52
C PRO A 114 -18.95 -3.35 2.91
N ALA A 115 -18.13 -3.51 3.95
CA ALA A 115 -18.53 -3.21 5.32
C ALA A 115 -18.91 -1.72 5.51
N ILE A 116 -18.16 -0.80 4.91
CA ILE A 116 -18.49 0.64 4.91
C ILE A 116 -19.79 0.90 4.15
N GLN A 117 -19.96 0.28 2.97
CA GLN A 117 -21.15 0.47 2.14
C GLN A 117 -22.43 -0.05 2.82
N SER A 118 -22.32 -1.10 3.62
CA SER A 118 -23.45 -1.64 4.40
C SER A 118 -23.81 -0.81 5.65
N MET A 119 -23.00 0.17 6.06
CA MET A 119 -23.31 1.04 7.20
C MET A 119 -24.51 1.93 6.92
N GLY A 120 -25.29 2.28 7.95
CA GLY A 120 -26.42 3.22 7.80
C GLY A 120 -25.96 4.62 7.37
N ASP A 121 -26.70 5.26 6.45
CA ASP A 121 -26.35 6.57 5.90
C ASP A 121 -26.22 7.66 6.98
N ASN A 122 -27.16 7.69 7.93
CA ASN A 122 -27.14 8.62 9.05
C ASN A 122 -25.85 8.49 9.89
N PHE A 123 -25.30 7.28 10.02
CA PHE A 123 -24.05 7.08 10.76
C PHE A 123 -22.85 7.62 9.97
N LEU A 124 -22.77 7.29 8.68
CA LEU A 124 -21.69 7.78 7.82
C LEU A 124 -21.70 9.30 7.70
N GLU A 125 -22.87 9.93 7.53
CA GLU A 125 -23.01 11.38 7.47
C GLU A 125 -22.50 12.05 8.74
N ARG A 126 -22.90 11.53 9.92
CA ARG A 126 -22.40 12.03 11.21
C ARG A 126 -20.89 11.90 11.36
N CYS A 127 -20.27 10.88 10.77
CA CYS A 127 -18.82 10.74 10.80
C CYS A 127 -18.15 11.73 9.83
N ILE A 128 -18.64 11.81 8.59
CA ILE A 128 -18.10 12.64 7.50
C ILE A 128 -17.98 14.12 7.87
N VAL A 129 -18.96 14.65 8.62
CA VAL A 129 -18.98 16.07 9.02
C VAL A 129 -18.00 16.42 10.14
N LYS A 130 -17.51 15.44 10.91
CA LYS A 130 -16.56 15.69 11.99
C LYS A 130 -15.16 15.95 11.45
N GLU A 131 -14.43 16.81 12.15
CA GLU A 131 -13.05 17.17 11.78
C GLU A 131 -12.08 15.99 11.86
N GLU A 132 -12.31 15.06 12.81
CA GLU A 132 -11.50 13.85 12.97
C GLU A 132 -11.50 12.90 11.75
N PHE A 133 -12.42 13.12 10.79
CA PHE A 133 -12.54 12.37 9.54
C PHE A 133 -12.10 13.15 8.30
N SER A 134 -11.55 14.35 8.44
CA SER A 134 -11.19 15.22 7.29
C SER A 134 -10.31 14.50 6.27
N ASN A 135 -9.29 13.77 6.73
CA ASN A 135 -8.38 12.97 5.88
C ASN A 135 -9.06 11.80 5.14
N PHE A 136 -10.22 11.32 5.63
CA PHE A 136 -10.94 10.18 5.06
C PHE A 136 -12.24 10.59 4.34
N ARG A 137 -12.60 11.87 4.38
CA ARG A 137 -13.88 12.39 3.89
C ARG A 137 -14.15 12.02 2.45
N VAL A 138 -13.17 12.26 1.56
CA VAL A 138 -13.30 11.95 0.12
C VAL A 138 -13.51 10.46 -0.10
N PHE A 139 -12.79 9.61 0.62
CA PHE A 139 -12.92 8.16 0.54
C PHE A 139 -14.31 7.69 0.97
N LEU A 140 -14.79 8.14 2.14
CA LEU A 140 -16.10 7.78 2.67
C LEU A 140 -17.25 8.28 1.80
N VAL A 141 -17.18 9.51 1.29
CA VAL A 141 -18.20 10.06 0.37
C VAL A 141 -18.27 9.27 -0.92
N LYS A 142 -17.12 8.89 -1.50
CA LYS A 142 -17.08 8.05 -2.70
C LYS A 142 -17.71 6.69 -2.45
N LEU A 143 -17.37 6.01 -1.36
CA LEU A 143 -17.94 4.71 -1.01
C LEU A 143 -19.44 4.79 -0.77
N LYS A 144 -19.93 5.82 -0.05
CA LYS A 144 -21.36 6.05 0.14
C LYS A 144 -22.10 6.20 -1.19
N ARG A 145 -21.54 6.96 -2.15
CA ARG A 145 -22.14 7.15 -3.48
C ARG A 145 -22.20 5.84 -4.30
N MET A 146 -21.30 4.91 -4.04
CA MET A 146 -21.20 3.63 -4.75
C MET A 146 -21.90 2.48 -4.02
N LYS A 147 -22.78 2.79 -3.06
CA LYS A 147 -23.64 1.77 -2.45
C LYS A 147 -24.56 1.15 -3.52
N PRO A 148 -24.81 -0.17 -3.46
CA PRO A 148 -25.73 -0.85 -4.36
C PRO A 148 -27.19 -0.40 -4.14
#